data_AF-A0A2N9PAJ7-F1
#
_entry.id   AF-A0A2N9PAJ7-F1
#
_cell.length_a   1.000
_cell.length_b   1.000
_cell.length_c   1.000
_cell.angle_alpha   90.00
_cell.angle_beta   90.00
_cell.angle_gamma   90.00
#
_symmetry.space_group_name_H-M   'P 1'
#
loop_
_entity.id
_entity.type
_entity.pdbx_description
1 polymer ?
#
loop_
_entity_poly.entity_id
_entity_poly.type
_entity_poly.pdbx_seq_one_letter_code
_entity_poly.pdbx_strand_id
1 'polypeptide(L)'
;MIEKTKILVLSSILILFQNCQSVYKSNQHIETPISVKKLHEDIDFVQRKLFKLHPSLDLYITEKYLKFKFDSLKKSIKTPLKPNEFYFGISKVVASVRQGHTTIQPLQKQFTHNELKELKKKGTYPLSLFTFSYIDNELIIAQNHSKDTSIKVGTVVKDIQGITPSFLFAKYKGTDASDGYNQTYYNSAFANKIVHYFKLEKTLKDSIQVNFLYKDSLYTKVLTRIALTKGFKKETVKKTKDSDKKICKTKNKNQLLKEKELKNKKNIFGYDEIKKEFTRQLLYPIKDSSLAVLRIKKFVGGKQAKAYSLLFKEIDNKKVTTLVLDLRNNGGGSIEEIKNLFTYISPDFVNFVDTLKVTNRTSLVTNMFRNVPKGILISLAPIIIPYTIKNLFSIKKSPTGFFYQKSKLTNRLQPRDSNYQGKLYVLINGGSFSASSVLAANLQNINRGIFVGEETGGAFNSTVAGTLPVLTLPHSKLKFRVGMMEIGVVKKSAIKGRGVMPEITITSKKEDYEKKIDSELQWIIEKEGKN
;
A
#
# COMPACT_ATOMS: atom_id res chain seq x y z
N MET A 1 -46.03 -21.21 12.31
CA MET A 1 -45.17 -20.33 11.48
C MET A 1 -44.93 -18.95 12.09
N ILE A 2 -45.96 -18.26 12.58
CA ILE A 2 -45.86 -16.89 13.13
C ILE A 2 -44.88 -16.77 14.31
N GLU A 3 -44.82 -17.77 15.18
CA GLU A 3 -43.91 -17.80 16.35
C GLU A 3 -42.42 -17.94 15.96
N LYS A 4 -42.11 -18.81 15.00
CA LYS A 4 -40.75 -18.96 14.46
C LYS A 4 -40.29 -17.67 13.77
N THR A 5 -41.19 -16.97 13.06
CA THR A 5 -40.90 -15.66 12.46
C THR A 5 -40.67 -14.58 13.51
N LYS A 6 -41.45 -14.55 14.61
CA LYS A 6 -41.23 -13.62 15.73
C LYS A 6 -39.88 -13.83 16.42
N ILE A 7 -39.49 -15.08 16.68
CA ILE A 7 -38.18 -15.42 17.27
C ILE A 7 -37.03 -15.03 16.32
N LEU A 8 -37.20 -15.22 15.01
CA LEU A 8 -36.20 -14.82 14.01
C LEU A 8 -36.06 -13.30 13.88
N VAL A 9 -37.16 -12.56 14.02
CA VAL A 9 -37.16 -11.08 14.04
C VAL A 9 -36.53 -10.56 15.33
N LEU A 10 -36.90 -11.10 16.50
CA LEU A 10 -36.32 -10.72 17.80
C LEU A 10 -34.82 -11.02 17.87
N SER A 11 -34.37 -12.19 17.39
CA SER A 11 -32.94 -12.53 17.32
C SER A 11 -32.18 -11.64 16.34
N SER A 12 -32.77 -11.30 15.19
CA SER A 12 -32.18 -10.34 14.24
C SER A 12 -32.06 -8.93 14.83
N ILE A 13 -33.06 -8.48 15.58
CA ILE A 13 -33.03 -7.20 16.31
C ILE A 13 -31.94 -7.22 17.39
N LEU A 14 -31.81 -8.32 18.14
CA LEU A 14 -30.76 -8.48 19.16
C LEU A 14 -29.34 -8.40 18.55
N ILE A 15 -29.13 -9.03 17.40
CA ILE A 15 -27.84 -8.99 16.66
C ILE A 15 -27.53 -7.57 16.16
N LEU A 16 -28.54 -6.81 15.74
CA LEU A 16 -28.38 -5.41 15.32
C LEU A 16 -27.99 -4.51 16.51
N PHE A 17 -28.62 -4.69 17.68
CA PHE A 17 -28.26 -3.93 18.89
C PHE A 17 -26.86 -4.30 19.42
N GLN A 18 -26.46 -5.57 19.37
CA GLN A 18 -25.11 -6.00 19.75
C GLN A 18 -24.03 -5.34 18.88
N ASN A 19 -24.27 -5.18 17.57
CA ASN A 19 -23.34 -4.50 16.68
C ASN A 19 -23.19 -3.01 16.99
N CYS A 20 -24.30 -2.30 17.26
CA CYS A 20 -24.24 -0.89 17.66
C CYS A 20 -23.50 -0.69 18.99
N GLN A 21 -23.78 -1.54 19.98
CA GLN A 21 -23.11 -1.47 21.29
C GLN A 21 -21.61 -1.77 21.19
N SER A 22 -21.20 -2.67 20.30
CA SER A 22 -19.79 -2.97 20.03
C SER A 22 -19.06 -1.77 19.43
N VAL A 23 -19.66 -1.08 18.44
CA VAL A 23 -19.07 0.11 17.82
C VAL A 23 -18.95 1.24 18.83
N TYR A 24 -19.99 1.49 19.64
CA TYR A 24 -19.96 2.50 20.69
C TYR A 24 -18.83 2.24 21.69
N LYS A 25 -18.76 1.03 22.26
CA LYS A 25 -17.70 0.63 23.20
C LYS A 25 -16.31 0.77 22.59
N SER A 26 -16.14 0.37 21.32
CA SER A 26 -14.86 0.51 20.63
C SER A 26 -14.45 1.96 20.42
N ASN A 27 -15.39 2.86 20.13
CA ASN A 27 -15.10 4.28 19.95
C ASN A 27 -14.85 4.98 21.28
N GLN A 28 -15.59 4.64 22.33
CA GLN A 28 -15.35 5.13 23.68
C GLN A 28 -13.94 4.75 24.17
N HIS A 29 -13.50 3.51 23.89
CA HIS A 29 -12.16 3.04 24.25
C HIS A 29 -11.03 3.90 23.67
N ILE A 30 -11.21 4.51 22.49
CA ILE A 30 -10.21 5.41 21.89
C ILE A 30 -9.98 6.65 22.76
N GLU A 31 -11.00 7.11 23.47
CA GLU A 31 -10.97 8.32 24.29
C GLU A 31 -10.75 8.05 25.78
N THR A 32 -10.78 6.79 26.20
CA THR A 32 -10.60 6.42 27.61
C THR A 32 -9.12 6.21 27.94
N PRO A 33 -8.54 6.95 28.91
CA PRO A 33 -7.19 6.70 29.37
C PRO A 33 -7.01 5.29 29.95
N ILE A 34 -5.88 4.67 29.63
CA ILE A 34 -5.49 3.34 30.10
C ILE A 34 -4.44 3.49 31.18
N SER A 35 -4.59 2.76 32.28
CA SER A 35 -3.64 2.83 33.39
C SER A 35 -2.21 2.48 32.98
N VAL A 36 -1.24 3.12 33.64
CA VAL A 36 0.19 2.92 33.39
C VAL A 36 0.59 1.44 33.39
N LYS A 37 0.10 0.67 34.38
CA LYS A 37 0.36 -0.79 34.47
C LYS A 37 -0.07 -1.53 33.20
N LYS A 38 -1.27 -1.25 32.68
CA LYS A 38 -1.80 -1.88 31.46
C LYS A 38 -1.03 -1.44 30.21
N LEU A 39 -0.56 -0.20 30.17
CA LEU A 39 0.33 0.27 29.08
C LEU A 39 1.69 -0.41 29.13
N HIS A 40 2.24 -0.69 30.31
CA HIS A 40 3.47 -1.48 30.45
C HIS A 40 3.28 -2.92 29.96
N GLU A 41 2.15 -3.57 30.29
CA GLU A 41 1.79 -4.91 29.80
C GLU A 41 1.66 -4.94 28.26
N ASP A 42 1.14 -3.87 27.67
CA ASP A 42 1.13 -3.67 26.21
C ASP A 42 2.55 -3.53 25.62
N ILE A 43 3.44 -2.77 26.26
CA ILE A 43 4.84 -2.65 25.84
C ILE A 43 5.55 -4.02 25.89
N ASP A 44 5.37 -4.75 26.99
CA ASP A 44 5.90 -6.13 27.16
C ASP A 44 5.39 -7.08 26.09
N PHE A 45 4.10 -6.95 25.75
CA PHE A 45 3.52 -7.72 24.67
C PHE A 45 4.20 -7.42 23.33
N VAL A 46 4.36 -6.14 22.96
CA VAL A 46 5.02 -5.77 21.69
C VAL A 46 6.45 -6.27 21.66
N GLN A 47 7.24 -6.01 22.71
CA GLN A 47 8.63 -6.45 22.80
C GLN A 47 8.73 -7.98 22.62
N ARG A 48 8.02 -8.76 23.44
CA ARG A 48 8.04 -10.23 23.37
C ARG A 48 7.62 -10.75 21.99
N LYS A 49 6.60 -10.17 21.37
CA LYS A 49 6.11 -10.61 20.05
C LYS A 49 7.09 -10.23 18.94
N LEU A 50 7.70 -9.06 19.02
CA LEU A 50 8.70 -8.61 18.06
C LEU A 50 9.91 -9.56 18.05
N PHE A 51 10.51 -9.82 19.22
CA PHE A 51 11.65 -10.75 19.38
C PHE A 51 11.32 -12.19 18.98
N LYS A 52 10.07 -12.63 19.17
CA LYS A 52 9.65 -13.98 18.80
C LYS A 52 9.37 -14.15 17.29
N LEU A 53 8.85 -13.13 16.63
CA LEU A 53 8.25 -13.26 15.30
C LEU A 53 9.11 -12.69 14.17
N HIS A 54 9.94 -11.69 14.44
CA HIS A 54 10.71 -10.99 13.43
C HIS A 54 12.03 -11.73 13.12
N PRO A 55 12.31 -12.10 11.87
CA PRO A 55 13.44 -12.99 11.53
C PRO A 55 14.82 -12.34 11.63
N SER A 56 14.89 -11.01 11.58
CA SER A 56 16.15 -10.28 11.37
C SER A 56 16.11 -8.90 12.05
N LEU A 57 15.92 -8.87 13.36
CA LEU A 57 15.88 -7.62 14.15
C LEU A 57 17.25 -6.92 14.21
N ASP A 58 18.31 -7.71 14.11
CA ASP A 58 19.71 -7.33 14.22
C ASP A 58 20.27 -6.60 12.99
N LEU A 59 19.48 -6.47 11.91
CA LEU A 59 19.95 -5.85 10.66
C LEU A 59 20.38 -4.39 10.84
N TYR A 60 19.67 -3.61 11.65
CA TYR A 60 19.87 -2.16 11.75
C TYR A 60 19.84 -1.63 13.20
N ILE A 61 19.62 -2.50 14.17
CA ILE A 61 19.59 -2.17 15.59
C ILE A 61 20.10 -3.35 16.41
N THR A 62 20.90 -3.08 17.44
CA THR A 62 21.34 -4.13 18.36
C THR A 62 20.21 -4.48 19.33
N GLU A 63 20.16 -5.74 19.75
CA GLU A 63 19.19 -6.20 20.76
C GLU A 63 19.27 -5.37 22.05
N LYS A 64 20.49 -5.06 22.52
CA LYS A 64 20.72 -4.21 23.70
C LYS A 64 20.06 -2.84 23.55
N TYR A 65 20.25 -2.18 22.41
CA TYR A 65 19.69 -0.85 22.18
C TYR A 65 18.17 -0.89 21.98
N LEU A 66 17.63 -1.92 21.33
CA LEU A 66 16.18 -2.09 21.20
C LEU A 66 15.51 -2.32 22.56
N LYS A 67 16.07 -3.18 23.42
CA LYS A 67 15.61 -3.41 24.80
C LYS A 67 15.64 -2.11 25.61
N PHE A 68 16.76 -1.36 25.54
CA PHE A 68 16.88 -0.04 26.17
C PHE A 68 15.76 0.93 25.75
N LYS A 69 15.39 0.97 24.47
CA LYS A 69 14.28 1.82 23.99
C LYS A 69 12.93 1.41 24.57
N PHE A 70 12.65 0.11 24.68
CA PHE A 70 11.44 -0.37 25.35
C PHE A 70 11.42 0.01 26.84
N ASP A 71 12.53 -0.17 27.54
CA ASP A 71 12.66 0.18 28.96
C ASP A 71 12.52 1.69 29.19
N SER A 72 13.13 2.50 28.31
CA SER A 72 13.02 3.96 28.32
C SER A 72 11.57 4.41 28.12
N LEU A 73 10.83 3.80 27.18
CA LEU A 73 9.42 4.12 26.97
C LEU A 73 8.58 3.79 28.21
N LYS A 74 8.76 2.60 28.79
CA LYS A 74 8.08 2.23 30.04
C LYS A 74 8.35 3.25 31.14
N LYS A 75 9.63 3.60 31.35
CA LYS A 75 10.02 4.59 32.38
C LYS A 75 9.38 5.97 32.14
N SER A 76 9.19 6.39 30.90
CA SER A 76 8.61 7.70 30.57
C SER A 76 7.10 7.81 30.80
N ILE A 77 6.36 6.69 30.82
CA ILE A 77 4.90 6.71 31.01
C ILE A 77 4.61 6.74 32.51
N LYS A 78 4.31 7.93 33.03
CA LYS A 78 4.00 8.16 34.46
C LYS A 78 2.52 8.35 34.75
N THR A 79 1.73 8.65 33.73
CA THR A 79 0.28 8.90 33.84
C THR A 79 -0.50 8.03 32.85
N PRO A 80 -1.79 7.78 33.09
CA PRO A 80 -2.65 7.12 32.13
C PRO A 80 -2.70 7.86 30.78
N LEU A 81 -2.68 7.12 29.67
CA LEU A 81 -2.75 7.67 28.31
C LEU A 81 -3.90 7.03 27.54
N LYS A 82 -4.53 7.79 26.65
CA LYS A 82 -5.44 7.24 25.64
C LYS A 82 -4.67 6.35 24.65
N PRO A 83 -5.32 5.36 24.01
CA PRO A 83 -4.66 4.49 23.03
C PRO A 83 -3.85 5.23 21.95
N ASN A 84 -4.40 6.31 21.39
CA ASN A 84 -3.74 7.06 20.31
C ASN A 84 -2.67 8.05 20.82
N GLU A 85 -2.64 8.37 22.11
CA GLU A 85 -1.52 9.09 22.73
C GLU A 85 -0.35 8.12 22.96
N PHE A 86 -0.65 6.94 23.51
CA PHE A 86 0.31 5.85 23.69
C PHE A 86 0.94 5.40 22.36
N TYR A 87 0.16 5.38 21.28
CA TYR A 87 0.59 5.06 19.91
C TYR A 87 1.91 5.75 19.52
N PHE A 88 2.06 7.05 19.78
CA PHE A 88 3.24 7.81 19.36
C PHE A 88 4.53 7.31 20.03
N GLY A 89 4.46 6.90 21.30
CA GLY A 89 5.61 6.36 22.02
C GLY A 89 6.00 4.97 21.51
N ILE A 90 5.04 4.04 21.49
CA ILE A 90 5.31 2.64 21.10
C ILE A 90 5.68 2.50 19.62
N SER A 91 5.06 3.28 18.73
CA SER A 91 5.37 3.26 17.30
C SER A 91 6.80 3.72 17.03
N LYS A 92 7.31 4.75 17.71
CA LYS A 92 8.71 5.22 17.59
C LYS A 92 9.72 4.17 18.05
N VAL A 93 9.41 3.41 19.10
CA VAL A 93 10.26 2.29 19.53
C VAL A 93 10.27 1.20 18.47
N VAL A 94 9.11 0.79 17.96
CA VAL A 94 9.02 -0.22 16.89
C VAL A 94 9.70 0.25 15.60
N ALA A 95 9.55 1.52 15.22
CA ALA A 95 10.16 2.09 14.03
C ALA A 95 11.69 2.14 14.11
N SER A 96 12.27 2.11 15.31
CA SER A 96 13.74 2.03 15.49
C SER A 96 14.36 0.72 14.99
N VAL A 97 13.54 -0.31 14.72
CA VAL A 97 13.95 -1.54 14.03
C VAL A 97 14.33 -1.28 12.56
N ARG A 98 13.83 -0.18 11.98
CA ARG A 98 14.13 0.23 10.59
C ARG A 98 13.70 -0.81 9.56
N GLN A 99 12.48 -1.31 9.72
CA GLN A 99 11.84 -2.27 8.82
C GLN A 99 10.40 -1.80 8.53
N GLY A 100 10.14 -1.31 7.32
CA GLY A 100 8.90 -0.59 7.00
C GLY A 100 7.62 -1.43 6.99
N HIS A 101 7.76 -2.74 7.10
CA HIS A 101 6.63 -3.69 7.23
C HIS A 101 6.24 -3.99 8.68
N THR A 102 7.06 -3.58 9.65
CA THR A 102 6.82 -3.78 11.07
C THR A 102 6.33 -2.46 11.68
N THR A 103 5.03 -2.38 11.97
CA THR A 103 4.36 -1.11 12.30
C THR A 103 3.33 -1.29 13.41
N ILE A 104 3.18 -0.26 14.25
CA ILE A 104 1.97 -0.09 15.07
C ILE A 104 1.01 0.78 14.29
N GLN A 105 -0.29 0.49 14.32
CA GLN A 105 -1.33 1.33 13.72
C GLN A 105 -2.22 1.92 14.81
N PRO A 106 -2.58 3.21 14.70
CA PRO A 106 -3.49 3.86 15.63
C PRO A 106 -4.92 3.32 15.46
N LEU A 107 -5.74 3.51 16.49
CA LEU A 107 -7.16 3.21 16.39
C LEU A 107 -7.88 4.27 15.57
N GLN A 108 -8.80 3.82 14.74
CA GLN A 108 -9.70 4.69 13.98
C GLN A 108 -11.11 4.53 14.50
N LYS A 109 -11.89 5.61 14.42
CA LYS A 109 -13.32 5.58 14.73
C LYS A 109 -14.01 4.53 13.84
N GLN A 110 -14.71 3.61 14.48
CA GLN A 110 -15.54 2.63 13.83
C GLN A 110 -16.92 3.21 13.53
N PHE A 111 -17.54 2.71 12.48
CA PHE A 111 -18.87 3.11 12.04
C PHE A 111 -19.75 1.86 12.01
N THR A 112 -20.99 2.02 12.45
CA THR A 112 -22.04 1.00 12.30
C THR A 112 -22.31 0.71 10.82
N HIS A 113 -22.95 -0.42 10.54
CA HIS A 113 -23.33 -0.78 9.17
C HIS A 113 -24.18 0.31 8.49
N ASN A 114 -25.11 0.92 9.24
CA ASN A 114 -25.97 1.98 8.74
C ASN A 114 -25.18 3.26 8.44
N GLU A 115 -24.30 3.70 9.34
CA GLU A 115 -23.42 4.84 9.08
C GLU A 115 -22.52 4.62 7.87
N LEU A 116 -21.94 3.41 7.72
CA LEU A 116 -21.15 3.06 6.55
C LEU A 116 -21.98 3.10 5.25
N LYS A 117 -23.24 2.67 5.31
CA LYS A 117 -24.16 2.74 4.18
C LYS A 117 -24.43 4.19 3.79
N GLU A 118 -24.73 5.06 4.76
CA GLU A 118 -24.95 6.49 4.52
C GLU A 118 -23.68 7.19 4.01
N LEU A 119 -22.51 6.91 4.59
CA LEU A 119 -21.23 7.44 4.10
C LEU A 119 -20.95 7.00 2.66
N LYS A 120 -21.28 5.75 2.29
CA LYS A 120 -21.19 5.29 0.90
C LYS A 120 -22.13 6.05 -0.02
N LYS A 121 -23.34 6.42 0.42
CA LYS A 121 -24.25 7.26 -0.38
C LYS A 121 -23.68 8.65 -0.62
N LYS A 122 -23.10 9.26 0.44
CA LYS A 122 -22.45 10.57 0.38
C LYS A 122 -21.18 10.58 -0.48
N GLY A 123 -20.51 9.42 -0.58
CA GLY A 123 -19.40 9.21 -1.49
C GLY A 123 -18.01 9.42 -0.89
N THR A 124 -17.04 9.60 -1.78
CA THR A 124 -15.62 9.65 -1.45
C THR A 124 -15.30 10.88 -0.62
N TYR A 125 -14.46 10.68 0.41
CA TYR A 125 -13.97 11.77 1.24
C TYR A 125 -13.18 12.80 0.40
N PRO A 126 -13.35 14.12 0.60
CA PRO A 126 -12.90 15.11 -0.38
C PRO A 126 -11.39 15.06 -0.67
N LEU A 127 -10.53 14.94 0.35
CA LEU A 127 -9.08 14.83 0.14
C LEU A 127 -8.66 13.56 -0.60
N SER A 128 -9.48 12.50 -0.58
CA SER A 128 -9.17 11.25 -1.30
C SER A 128 -9.32 11.40 -2.81
N LEU A 129 -9.82 12.54 -3.31
CA LEU A 129 -9.89 12.88 -4.74
C LEU A 129 -8.60 13.50 -5.26
N PHE A 130 -7.62 13.75 -4.41
CA PHE A 130 -6.35 14.33 -4.78
C PHE A 130 -5.23 13.31 -4.52
N THR A 131 -4.19 13.36 -5.35
CA THR A 131 -2.90 12.77 -5.00
C THR A 131 -1.94 13.88 -4.66
N PHE A 132 -1.01 13.58 -3.75
CA PHE A 132 -0.11 14.57 -3.19
C PHE A 132 1.34 14.19 -3.45
N SER A 133 2.20 15.20 -3.53
CA SER A 133 3.64 15.08 -3.36
C SER A 133 4.06 15.94 -2.17
N TYR A 134 5.16 15.57 -1.50
CA TYR A 134 5.71 16.35 -0.40
C TYR A 134 7.17 16.69 -0.72
N ILE A 135 7.41 17.95 -1.10
CA ILE A 135 8.68 18.43 -1.63
C ILE A 135 8.98 19.76 -0.92
N ASP A 136 10.22 19.95 -0.50
CA ASP A 136 10.68 21.19 0.16
C ASP A 136 9.78 21.64 1.33
N ASN A 137 9.32 20.65 2.12
CA ASN A 137 8.38 20.81 3.24
C ASN A 137 6.97 21.32 2.86
N GLU A 138 6.64 21.40 1.57
CA GLU A 138 5.33 21.76 1.05
C GLU A 138 4.55 20.54 0.56
N LEU A 139 3.24 20.52 0.83
CA LEU A 139 2.34 19.52 0.27
C LEU A 139 1.75 20.04 -1.04
N ILE A 140 2.06 19.38 -2.14
CA ILE A 140 1.68 19.78 -3.49
C ILE A 140 0.60 18.84 -4.01
N ILE A 141 -0.40 19.38 -4.70
CA ILE A 141 -1.39 18.59 -5.45
C ILE A 141 -0.72 18.04 -6.71
N ALA A 142 -0.43 16.75 -6.71
CA ALA A 142 0.18 16.03 -7.84
C ALA A 142 -0.85 15.65 -8.91
N GLN A 143 -2.08 15.29 -8.50
CA GLN A 143 -3.21 15.08 -9.41
C GLN A 143 -4.51 15.50 -8.74
N ASN A 144 -5.43 16.04 -9.55
CA ASN A 144 -6.78 16.38 -9.15
C ASN A 144 -7.78 15.49 -9.90
N HIS A 145 -8.44 14.59 -9.17
CA HIS A 145 -9.52 13.71 -9.69
C HIS A 145 -10.92 14.20 -9.28
N SER A 146 -11.02 15.39 -8.69
CA SER A 146 -12.30 16.01 -8.37
C SER A 146 -12.97 16.59 -9.63
N LYS A 147 -14.23 17.01 -9.49
CA LYS A 147 -14.93 17.75 -10.56
C LYS A 147 -14.52 19.21 -10.64
N ASP A 148 -13.94 19.75 -9.57
CA ASP A 148 -13.51 21.15 -9.53
C ASP A 148 -12.15 21.28 -10.22
N THR A 149 -12.16 21.71 -11.49
CA THR A 149 -10.97 21.91 -12.32
C THR A 149 -10.29 23.26 -12.06
N SER A 150 -10.82 24.09 -11.16
CA SER A 150 -10.17 25.36 -10.74
C SER A 150 -8.94 25.10 -9.88
N ILE A 151 -8.92 23.98 -9.13
CA ILE A 151 -7.76 23.54 -8.35
C ILE A 151 -6.74 22.90 -9.30
N LYS A 152 -5.66 23.64 -9.61
CA LYS A 152 -4.63 23.20 -10.58
C LYS A 152 -3.61 22.27 -9.94
N VAL A 153 -3.05 21.36 -10.75
CA VAL A 153 -1.87 20.58 -10.38
C VAL A 153 -0.70 21.54 -10.11
N GLY A 154 0.13 21.24 -9.11
CA GLY A 154 1.16 22.16 -8.60
C GLY A 154 0.69 23.10 -7.49
N THR A 155 -0.62 23.19 -7.24
CA THR A 155 -1.15 23.95 -6.08
C THR A 155 -0.62 23.39 -4.77
N VAL A 156 -0.14 24.28 -3.90
CA VAL A 156 0.31 23.96 -2.54
C VAL A 156 -0.86 24.02 -1.57
N VAL A 157 -0.94 23.04 -0.68
CA VAL A 157 -1.88 23.01 0.44
C VAL A 157 -1.23 23.69 1.65
N LYS A 158 -1.73 24.85 2.07
CA LYS A 158 -1.19 25.58 3.23
C LYS A 158 -1.76 25.05 4.54
N ASP A 159 -3.07 24.88 4.61
CA ASP A 159 -3.72 24.20 5.73
C ASP A 159 -5.05 23.55 5.33
N ILE A 160 -5.44 22.57 6.14
CA ILE A 160 -6.70 21.84 6.04
C ILE A 160 -7.40 22.03 7.38
N GLN A 161 -8.48 22.82 7.41
CA GLN A 161 -9.21 23.17 8.63
C GLN A 161 -8.30 23.64 9.79
N GLY A 162 -7.33 24.50 9.48
CA GLY A 162 -6.37 25.04 10.45
C GLY A 162 -5.23 24.09 10.83
N ILE A 163 -5.12 22.91 10.22
CA ILE A 163 -3.97 22.01 10.39
C ILE A 163 -3.04 22.14 9.19
N THR A 164 -1.79 22.51 9.43
CA THR A 164 -0.76 22.57 8.38
C THR A 164 -0.21 21.17 8.06
N PRO A 165 0.15 20.88 6.80
CA PRO A 165 0.85 19.65 6.46
C PRO A 165 2.18 19.48 7.21
N SER A 166 2.91 20.57 7.47
CA SER A 166 4.17 20.52 8.24
C SER A 166 3.95 20.08 9.69
N PHE A 167 2.85 20.50 10.34
CA PHE A 167 2.47 19.99 11.66
C PHE A 167 2.21 18.48 11.63
N LEU A 168 1.45 17.99 10.65
CA LEU A 168 1.19 16.56 10.49
C LEU A 168 2.49 15.79 10.24
N PHE A 169 3.37 16.31 9.37
CA PHE A 169 4.65 15.68 9.09
C PHE A 169 5.47 15.55 10.37
N ALA A 170 5.64 16.64 11.13
CA ALA A 170 6.40 16.64 12.38
C ALA A 170 5.79 15.70 13.44
N LYS A 171 4.47 15.71 13.61
CA LYS A 171 3.76 14.90 14.61
C LYS A 171 3.90 13.39 14.36
N TYR A 172 3.75 12.97 13.10
CA TYR A 172 3.81 11.56 12.70
C TYR A 172 5.22 11.10 12.28
N LYS A 173 6.20 11.99 12.24
CA LYS A 173 7.60 11.65 11.95
C LYS A 173 8.10 10.58 12.93
N GLY A 174 8.63 9.50 12.36
CA GLY A 174 9.19 8.37 13.11
C GLY A 174 8.17 7.41 13.70
N THR A 175 6.86 7.56 13.45
CA THR A 175 5.88 6.50 13.82
C THR A 175 5.93 5.32 12.86
N ASP A 176 6.47 5.52 11.66
CA ASP A 176 6.74 4.49 10.67
C ASP A 176 8.24 4.43 10.38
N ALA A 177 8.73 3.23 10.06
CA ALA A 177 10.08 3.00 9.60
C ALA A 177 10.16 3.00 8.07
N SER A 178 11.28 3.45 7.52
CA SER A 178 11.76 2.99 6.22
C SER A 178 12.50 1.65 6.40
N ASP A 179 12.92 1.00 5.31
CA ASP A 179 13.90 -0.07 5.42
C ASP A 179 15.30 0.55 5.58
N GLY A 180 15.98 0.24 6.68
CA GLY A 180 17.33 0.74 6.98
C GLY A 180 17.42 2.24 7.26
N TYR A 181 18.27 2.92 6.50
CA TYR A 181 18.62 4.33 6.61
C TYR A 181 18.13 5.14 5.41
N ASN A 182 17.16 4.60 4.65
CA ASN A 182 16.58 5.29 3.51
C ASN A 182 15.95 6.64 3.94
N GLN A 183 16.19 7.67 3.12
CA GLN A 183 15.74 9.04 3.37
C GLN A 183 14.55 9.45 2.50
N THR A 184 14.48 8.95 1.27
CA THR A 184 13.46 9.31 0.26
C THR A 184 12.05 8.79 0.62
N TYR A 185 11.97 7.68 1.35
CA TYR A 185 10.71 7.03 1.75
C TYR A 185 9.77 7.95 2.53
N TYR A 186 10.30 8.75 3.45
CA TYR A 186 9.47 9.49 4.41
C TYR A 186 8.55 10.50 3.72
N ASN A 187 9.05 11.21 2.70
CA ASN A 187 8.26 12.17 1.93
C ASN A 187 7.16 11.46 1.14
N SER A 188 7.50 10.39 0.43
CA SER A 188 6.52 9.58 -0.32
C SER A 188 5.48 8.91 0.60
N ALA A 189 5.91 8.40 1.75
CA ALA A 189 5.04 7.77 2.74
C ALA A 189 4.08 8.79 3.36
N PHE A 190 4.58 9.98 3.69
CA PHE A 190 3.75 11.06 4.22
C PHE A 190 2.71 11.53 3.20
N ALA A 191 3.12 11.82 1.97
CA ALA A 191 2.21 12.26 0.91
C ALA A 191 1.09 11.24 0.65
N ASN A 192 1.40 9.93 0.73
CA ASN A 192 0.41 8.86 0.60
C ASN A 192 -0.51 8.71 1.83
N LYS A 193 -0.04 9.07 3.03
CA LYS A 193 -0.75 8.88 4.30
C LYS A 193 -1.41 10.15 4.84
N ILE A 194 -1.20 11.32 4.24
CA ILE A 194 -1.72 12.59 4.79
C ILE A 194 -3.23 12.59 5.02
N VAL A 195 -3.99 11.98 4.11
CA VAL A 195 -5.45 11.85 4.27
C VAL A 195 -5.78 10.99 5.49
N HIS A 196 -4.99 9.96 5.79
CA HIS A 196 -5.16 9.15 6.98
C HIS A 196 -4.79 9.93 8.25
N TYR A 197 -3.65 10.62 8.27
CA TYR A 197 -3.22 11.43 9.41
C TYR A 197 -4.22 12.54 9.73
N PHE A 198 -4.73 13.24 8.72
CA PHE A 198 -5.77 14.25 8.93
C PHE A 198 -7.03 13.68 9.60
N LYS A 199 -7.45 12.47 9.21
CA LYS A 199 -8.62 11.78 9.82
C LYS A 199 -8.41 11.34 11.26
N LEU A 200 -7.17 11.23 11.72
CA LEU A 200 -6.84 10.97 13.12
C LEU A 200 -6.91 12.26 13.95
N GLU A 201 -6.65 13.42 13.34
CA GLU A 201 -6.67 14.71 14.02
C GLU A 201 -8.05 15.37 14.07
N LYS A 202 -8.89 15.14 13.06
CA LYS A 202 -10.18 15.80 12.91
C LYS A 202 -11.30 14.80 12.65
N THR A 203 -12.45 15.06 13.25
CA THR A 203 -13.69 14.34 12.97
C THR A 203 -14.05 14.45 11.49
N LEU A 204 -14.46 13.32 10.89
CA LEU A 204 -14.91 13.27 9.51
C LEU A 204 -16.14 14.17 9.30
N LYS A 205 -15.96 15.24 8.53
CA LYS A 205 -17.04 16.08 8.02
C LYS A 205 -17.32 15.79 6.54
N ASP A 206 -18.49 16.17 6.07
CA ASP A 206 -18.89 16.04 4.66
C ASP A 206 -18.31 17.14 3.78
N SER A 207 -17.97 18.27 4.40
CA SER A 207 -17.22 19.37 3.80
C SER A 207 -15.98 19.69 4.64
N ILE A 208 -14.92 20.12 3.96
CA ILE A 208 -13.70 20.60 4.60
C ILE A 208 -13.25 21.89 3.92
N GLN A 209 -12.80 22.85 4.72
CA GLN A 209 -12.15 24.05 4.22
C GLN A 209 -10.66 23.77 4.05
N VAL A 210 -10.11 24.17 2.91
CA VAL A 210 -8.70 24.04 2.58
C VAL A 210 -8.21 25.38 2.05
N ASN A 211 -7.11 25.87 2.59
CA ASN A 211 -6.42 27.05 2.09
C ASN A 211 -5.28 26.60 1.18
N PHE A 212 -5.29 27.14 -0.03
CA PHE A 212 -4.38 26.81 -1.10
C PHE A 212 -3.51 28.01 -1.46
N LEU A 213 -2.31 27.72 -1.97
CA LEU A 213 -1.43 28.67 -2.63
C LEU A 213 -1.16 28.14 -4.05
N TYR A 214 -1.48 28.91 -5.06
CA TYR A 214 -1.13 28.60 -6.45
C TYR A 214 -0.42 29.80 -7.06
N LYS A 215 0.84 29.60 -7.48
CA LYS A 215 1.78 30.69 -7.74
C LYS A 215 1.84 31.59 -6.49
N ASP A 216 1.46 32.86 -6.62
CA ASP A 216 1.49 33.85 -5.54
C ASP A 216 0.10 34.18 -4.98
N SER A 217 -0.94 33.45 -5.41
CA SER A 217 -2.32 33.71 -4.97
C SER A 217 -2.77 32.70 -3.92
N LEU A 218 -3.09 33.23 -2.73
CA LEU A 218 -3.77 32.49 -1.68
C LEU A 218 -5.28 32.48 -1.93
N TYR A 219 -5.89 31.30 -1.83
CA TYR A 219 -7.34 31.18 -1.95
C TYR A 219 -7.88 30.04 -1.09
N THR A 220 -9.11 30.21 -0.63
CA THR A 220 -9.81 29.23 0.20
C THR A 220 -10.83 28.47 -0.64
N LYS A 221 -10.92 27.15 -0.44
CA LYS A 221 -11.96 26.31 -1.04
C LYS A 221 -12.62 25.43 0.00
N VAL A 222 -13.92 25.26 -0.16
CA VAL A 222 -14.69 24.25 0.57
C VAL A 222 -14.83 23.03 -0.33
N LEU A 223 -14.16 21.94 0.04
CA LEU A 223 -14.23 20.67 -0.67
C LEU A 223 -15.34 19.80 -0.08
N THR A 224 -16.20 19.25 -0.94
CA THR A 224 -17.33 18.41 -0.54
C THR A 224 -17.17 16.98 -1.02
N ARG A 225 -17.83 16.04 -0.33
CA ARG A 225 -17.85 14.62 -0.76
C ARG A 225 -18.50 14.49 -2.13
N ILE A 226 -17.96 13.58 -2.94
CA ILE A 226 -18.54 13.26 -4.25
C ILE A 226 -19.00 11.79 -4.24
N ALA A 227 -20.30 11.58 -4.45
CA ALA A 227 -20.86 10.26 -4.71
C ALA A 227 -20.17 9.63 -5.93
N LEU A 228 -19.50 8.48 -5.72
CA LEU A 228 -19.03 7.66 -6.84
C LEU A 228 -20.27 7.08 -7.51
N THR A 229 -20.68 7.64 -8.65
CA THR A 229 -21.85 7.17 -9.39
C THR A 229 -21.55 5.81 -10.02
N LYS A 230 -21.76 4.74 -9.25
CA LYS A 230 -22.04 3.38 -9.74
C LYS A 230 -23.03 2.70 -8.80
N GLY A 231 -24.30 2.66 -9.22
CA GLY A 231 -25.25 1.68 -8.69
C GLY A 231 -26.26 2.17 -7.66
N PHE A 232 -26.75 3.41 -7.72
CA PHE A 232 -28.10 3.65 -7.21
C PHE A 232 -29.09 3.15 -8.26
N LYS A 233 -29.82 2.08 -7.92
CA LYS A 233 -31.15 1.85 -8.52
C LYS A 233 -31.85 3.20 -8.42
N LYS A 234 -32.39 3.69 -9.55
CA LYS A 234 -33.36 4.78 -9.53
C LYS A 234 -34.35 4.43 -8.42
N GLU A 235 -34.41 5.27 -7.40
CA GLU A 235 -35.59 5.32 -6.56
C GLU A 235 -36.76 5.44 -7.54
N THR A 236 -37.63 4.44 -7.51
CA THR A 236 -38.98 4.57 -8.02
C THR A 236 -39.59 5.74 -7.28
N VAL A 237 -39.44 6.93 -7.85
CA VAL A 237 -40.42 7.99 -7.67
C VAL A 237 -41.75 7.29 -7.92
N LYS A 238 -42.59 7.19 -6.89
CA LYS A 238 -44.01 6.88 -7.05
C LYS A 238 -44.54 7.99 -7.95
N LYS A 239 -44.50 7.75 -9.26
CA LYS A 239 -45.30 8.52 -10.21
C LYS A 239 -46.73 8.16 -9.88
N THR A 240 -47.46 9.17 -9.43
CA THR A 240 -48.90 9.28 -9.65
C THR A 240 -49.19 8.80 -11.07
N LYS A 241 -50.20 7.92 -11.18
CA LYS A 241 -50.71 7.46 -12.46
C LYS A 241 -51.17 8.70 -13.22
N ASP A 242 -50.46 9.03 -14.29
CA ASP A 242 -51.07 9.62 -15.45
C ASP A 242 -50.44 8.99 -16.69
N SER A 243 -51.36 8.64 -17.58
CA SER A 243 -51.18 7.97 -18.84
C SER A 243 -50.25 8.76 -19.78
N ASP A 244 -49.68 7.99 -20.70
CA ASP A 244 -49.05 8.42 -21.95
C ASP A 244 -47.52 8.60 -22.01
N LYS A 245 -47.01 7.98 -23.09
CA LYS A 245 -45.64 7.93 -23.63
C LYS A 245 -44.68 6.91 -23.01
N LYS A 246 -44.85 5.69 -23.52
CA LYS A 246 -43.83 4.64 -23.67
C LYS A 246 -42.61 5.21 -24.45
N ILE A 247 -41.62 5.77 -23.76
CA ILE A 247 -40.29 6.00 -24.35
C ILE A 247 -39.40 4.80 -24.02
N CYS A 248 -39.12 4.03 -25.06
CA CYS A 248 -38.27 2.85 -25.09
C CYS A 248 -36.85 3.19 -24.62
N LYS A 249 -36.32 2.50 -23.59
CA LYS A 249 -34.90 2.59 -23.21
C LYS A 249 -34.12 1.46 -23.87
N THR A 250 -33.84 1.59 -25.15
CA THR A 250 -32.87 0.73 -25.82
C THR A 250 -31.49 1.35 -25.64
N LYS A 251 -30.69 0.87 -24.68
CA LYS A 251 -29.25 1.17 -24.68
C LYS A 251 -28.67 0.65 -25.99
N ASN A 252 -27.98 1.49 -26.75
CA ASN A 252 -27.38 1.13 -28.04
C ASN A 252 -26.40 -0.07 -27.88
N LYS A 253 -26.51 -1.10 -28.73
CA LYS A 253 -25.69 -2.32 -28.72
C LYS A 253 -24.18 -2.01 -28.70
N ASN A 254 -23.76 -0.94 -29.40
CA ASN A 254 -22.37 -0.48 -29.44
C ASN A 254 -21.87 0.06 -28.10
N GLN A 255 -22.74 0.71 -27.32
CA GLN A 255 -22.41 1.20 -25.99
C GLN A 255 -22.24 0.03 -25.01
N LEU A 256 -23.10 -0.99 -25.10
CA LEU A 256 -23.00 -2.20 -24.27
C LEU A 256 -21.71 -2.98 -24.54
N LEU A 257 -21.27 -3.04 -25.81
CA LEU A 257 -20.00 -3.66 -26.19
C LEU A 257 -18.81 -2.90 -25.59
N LYS A 258 -18.75 -1.56 -25.73
CA LYS A 258 -17.69 -0.72 -25.13
C LYS A 258 -17.65 -0.84 -23.60
N GLU A 259 -18.81 -0.89 -22.94
CA GLU A 259 -18.90 -1.09 -21.49
C GLU A 259 -18.35 -2.47 -21.07
N LYS A 260 -18.66 -3.53 -21.84
CA LYS A 260 -18.18 -4.90 -21.59
C LYS A 260 -16.66 -5.01 -21.79
N GLU A 261 -16.13 -4.39 -22.85
CA GLU A 261 -14.69 -4.35 -23.12
C GLU A 261 -13.93 -3.61 -22.03
N LEU A 262 -14.41 -2.44 -21.62
CA LEU A 262 -13.80 -1.68 -20.52
C LEU A 262 -13.82 -2.49 -19.22
N LYS A 263 -14.94 -3.15 -18.89
CA LYS A 263 -15.03 -4.02 -17.71
C LYS A 263 -14.01 -5.16 -17.77
N ASN A 264 -13.84 -5.78 -18.94
CA ASN A 264 -12.84 -6.83 -19.14
C ASN A 264 -11.41 -6.29 -18.98
N LYS A 265 -11.09 -5.13 -19.56
CA LYS A 265 -9.79 -4.46 -19.37
C LYS A 265 -9.53 -4.19 -17.89
N LYS A 266 -10.51 -3.63 -17.16
CA LYS A 266 -10.38 -3.37 -15.71
C LYS A 266 -10.10 -4.64 -14.91
N ASN A 267 -10.75 -5.75 -15.26
CA ASN A 267 -10.53 -7.04 -14.61
C ASN A 267 -9.13 -7.62 -14.91
N ILE A 268 -8.62 -7.42 -16.13
CA ILE A 268 -7.30 -7.95 -16.52
C ILE A 268 -6.18 -7.10 -15.94
N PHE A 269 -6.19 -5.79 -16.21
CA PHE A 269 -5.08 -4.89 -15.89
C PHE A 269 -5.14 -4.32 -14.46
N GLY A 270 -6.26 -4.51 -13.75
CA GLY A 270 -6.54 -3.86 -12.47
C GLY A 270 -6.90 -2.39 -12.66
N TYR A 271 -7.77 -1.84 -11.82
CA TYR A 271 -8.27 -0.47 -11.98
C TYR A 271 -8.57 0.19 -10.64
N ASP A 272 -8.16 1.45 -10.50
CA ASP A 272 -8.52 2.32 -9.38
C ASP A 272 -9.73 3.17 -9.78
N GLU A 273 -10.89 2.93 -9.15
CA GLU A 273 -12.14 3.63 -9.50
C GLU A 273 -12.15 5.10 -9.06
N ILE A 274 -11.30 5.49 -8.10
CA ILE A 274 -11.21 6.89 -7.64
C ILE A 274 -10.32 7.67 -8.59
N LYS A 275 -9.09 7.17 -8.82
CA LYS A 275 -8.11 7.83 -9.69
C LYS A 275 -8.43 7.67 -11.17
N LYS A 276 -9.30 6.71 -11.50
CA LYS A 276 -9.66 6.30 -12.86
C LYS A 276 -8.48 5.77 -13.68
N GLU A 277 -7.49 5.18 -13.02
CA GLU A 277 -6.25 4.70 -13.63
C GLU A 277 -6.16 3.17 -13.60
N PHE A 278 -5.55 2.58 -14.62
CA PHE A 278 -5.20 1.17 -14.60
C PHE A 278 -3.99 0.93 -13.69
N THR A 279 -3.97 -0.24 -13.04
CA THR A 279 -2.83 -0.64 -12.21
C THR A 279 -1.59 -0.97 -13.04
N ARG A 280 -1.79 -1.52 -14.24
CA ARG A 280 -0.76 -1.82 -15.24
C ARG A 280 -1.22 -1.28 -16.58
N GLN A 281 -0.41 -0.46 -17.22
CA GLN A 281 -0.74 0.08 -18.53
C GLN A 281 0.52 0.40 -19.31
N LEU A 282 0.40 0.31 -20.63
CA LEU A 282 1.40 0.73 -21.58
C LEU A 282 0.98 2.10 -22.13
N LEU A 283 1.89 3.07 -22.08
CA LEU A 283 1.69 4.44 -22.56
C LEU A 283 2.71 4.75 -23.65
N TYR A 284 2.33 5.57 -24.62
CA TYR A 284 3.21 6.03 -25.69
C TYR A 284 3.27 7.55 -25.58
N PRO A 285 4.30 8.11 -24.89
CA PRO A 285 4.36 9.55 -24.62
C PRO A 285 4.65 10.36 -25.88
N ILE A 286 5.27 9.76 -26.89
CA ILE A 286 5.55 10.35 -28.18
C ILE A 286 4.75 9.56 -29.23
N LYS A 287 4.02 10.29 -30.07
CA LYS A 287 3.27 9.69 -31.17
C LYS A 287 4.25 9.08 -32.18
N ASP A 288 3.93 7.90 -32.70
CA ASP A 288 4.70 7.19 -33.73
C ASP A 288 6.15 6.81 -33.34
N SER A 289 6.51 6.96 -32.06
CA SER A 289 7.80 6.53 -31.53
C SER A 289 7.79 5.04 -31.13
N SER A 290 8.95 4.40 -31.24
CA SER A 290 9.21 3.07 -30.70
C SER A 290 9.54 3.08 -29.19
N LEU A 291 9.32 4.21 -28.50
CA LEU A 291 9.42 4.34 -27.05
C LEU A 291 8.06 4.09 -26.37
N ALA A 292 8.03 3.16 -25.42
CA ALA A 292 6.85 2.87 -24.62
C ALA A 292 7.15 2.95 -23.10
N VAL A 293 6.16 3.36 -22.32
CA VAL A 293 6.21 3.40 -20.85
C VAL A 293 5.28 2.35 -20.28
N LEU A 294 5.85 1.27 -19.73
CA LEU A 294 5.12 0.30 -18.92
C LEU A 294 5.03 0.82 -17.48
N ARG A 295 3.87 1.40 -17.15
CA ARG A 295 3.61 1.93 -15.81
C ARG A 295 2.91 0.90 -14.94
N ILE A 296 3.47 0.66 -13.75
CA ILE A 296 2.91 -0.28 -12.77
C ILE A 296 2.74 0.44 -11.43
N LYS A 297 1.49 0.75 -11.06
CA LYS A 297 1.17 1.49 -9.83
C LYS A 297 1.25 0.66 -8.55
N LYS A 298 1.03 -0.66 -8.64
CA LYS A 298 1.11 -1.63 -7.52
C LYS A 298 1.14 -3.05 -8.07
N PHE A 299 1.74 -3.98 -7.34
CA PHE A 299 1.80 -5.40 -7.71
C PHE A 299 0.66 -6.22 -7.10
N VAL A 300 -0.57 -5.67 -7.13
CA VAL A 300 -1.77 -6.33 -6.60
C VAL A 300 -3.00 -6.01 -7.45
N GLY A 301 -3.90 -6.98 -7.54
CA GLY A 301 -5.18 -6.86 -8.26
C GLY A 301 -5.06 -7.10 -9.76
N GLY A 302 -6.20 -7.41 -10.39
CA GLY A 302 -6.26 -7.81 -11.80
C GLY A 302 -5.74 -9.23 -12.06
N LYS A 303 -5.75 -9.65 -13.33
CA LYS A 303 -5.22 -10.94 -13.80
C LYS A 303 -3.80 -10.75 -14.35
N GLN A 304 -2.83 -10.57 -13.47
CA GLN A 304 -1.46 -10.15 -13.81
C GLN A 304 -0.81 -11.00 -14.93
N ALA A 305 -0.95 -12.33 -14.91
CA ALA A 305 -0.31 -13.19 -15.91
C ALA A 305 -0.84 -12.92 -17.32
N LYS A 306 -2.17 -12.77 -17.44
CA LYS A 306 -2.82 -12.39 -18.69
C LYS A 306 -2.50 -10.95 -19.08
N ALA A 307 -2.40 -10.04 -18.11
CA ALA A 307 -2.05 -8.65 -18.36
C ALA A 307 -0.66 -8.54 -19.00
N TYR A 308 0.38 -9.15 -18.40
CA TYR A 308 1.73 -9.10 -18.95
C TYR A 308 1.84 -9.79 -20.31
N SER A 309 1.21 -10.95 -20.49
CA SER A 309 1.18 -11.58 -21.82
C SER A 309 0.61 -10.67 -22.90
N LEU A 310 -0.46 -9.91 -22.62
CA LEU A 310 -1.02 -8.96 -23.57
C LEU A 310 -0.13 -7.73 -23.78
N LEU A 311 0.45 -7.18 -22.71
CA LEU A 311 1.31 -6.00 -22.78
C LEU A 311 2.60 -6.29 -23.56
N PHE A 312 3.27 -7.41 -23.28
CA PHE A 312 4.50 -7.78 -23.98
C PHE A 312 4.26 -8.22 -25.42
N LYS A 313 3.10 -8.82 -25.72
CA LYS A 313 2.68 -9.02 -27.12
C LYS A 313 2.46 -7.69 -27.85
N GLU A 314 1.91 -6.67 -27.19
CA GLU A 314 1.77 -5.34 -27.79
C GLU A 314 3.14 -4.67 -28.02
N ILE A 315 4.05 -4.77 -27.06
CA ILE A 315 5.44 -4.26 -27.16
C ILE A 315 6.15 -4.88 -28.37
N ASP A 316 6.04 -6.20 -28.54
CA ASP A 316 6.61 -6.94 -29.66
C ASP A 316 5.97 -6.54 -31.02
N ASN A 317 4.63 -6.58 -31.09
CA ASN A 317 3.89 -6.21 -32.31
C ASN A 317 4.20 -4.78 -32.79
N LYS A 318 4.39 -3.84 -31.86
CA LYS A 318 4.70 -2.44 -32.18
C LYS A 318 6.20 -2.19 -32.33
N LYS A 319 7.05 -3.22 -32.23
CA LYS A 319 8.50 -3.13 -32.39
C LYS A 319 9.12 -2.05 -31.52
N VAL A 320 8.69 -2.00 -30.25
CA VAL A 320 9.22 -1.05 -29.27
C VAL A 320 10.73 -1.27 -29.14
N THR A 321 11.54 -0.24 -29.33
CA THR A 321 13.01 -0.29 -29.22
C THR A 321 13.50 0.18 -27.86
N THR A 322 12.71 1.02 -27.19
CA THR A 322 12.96 1.54 -25.84
C THR A 322 11.75 1.35 -24.94
N LEU A 323 11.93 0.64 -23.83
CA LEU A 323 10.91 0.45 -22.80
C LEU A 323 11.31 1.18 -21.52
N VAL A 324 10.40 1.99 -20.99
CA VAL A 324 10.52 2.61 -19.67
C VAL A 324 9.62 1.85 -18.70
N LEU A 325 10.21 1.18 -17.71
CA LEU A 325 9.50 0.55 -16.61
C LEU A 325 9.32 1.56 -15.47
N ASP A 326 8.12 2.11 -15.32
CA ASP A 326 7.81 3.13 -14.30
C ASP A 326 7.31 2.47 -13.00
N LEU A 327 8.21 2.40 -12.01
CA LEU A 327 8.00 1.85 -10.66
C LEU A 327 7.86 2.95 -9.59
N ARG A 328 7.84 4.24 -9.97
CA ARG A 328 7.69 5.34 -9.03
C ARG A 328 6.35 5.25 -8.30
N ASN A 329 6.38 5.49 -6.99
CA ASN A 329 5.21 5.41 -6.12
C ASN A 329 4.50 4.03 -6.10
N ASN A 330 5.22 2.96 -6.45
CA ASN A 330 4.75 1.58 -6.34
C ASN A 330 5.17 0.98 -4.98
N GLY A 331 4.22 0.93 -4.04
CA GLY A 331 4.45 0.40 -2.69
C GLY A 331 4.65 -1.12 -2.60
N GLY A 332 4.69 -1.83 -3.73
CA GLY A 332 4.90 -3.27 -3.79
C GLY A 332 3.62 -4.09 -3.94
N GLY A 333 3.65 -5.31 -3.41
CA GLY A 333 2.58 -6.29 -3.56
C GLY A 333 3.08 -7.72 -3.64
N SER A 334 2.65 -8.44 -4.67
CA SER A 334 2.91 -9.87 -4.84
C SER A 334 4.32 -10.17 -5.35
N ILE A 335 5.05 -11.00 -4.62
CA ILE A 335 6.35 -11.56 -5.07
C ILE A 335 6.18 -12.43 -6.32
N GLU A 336 5.07 -13.15 -6.44
CA GLU A 336 4.79 -13.98 -7.62
C GLU A 336 4.59 -13.12 -8.88
N GLU A 337 4.04 -11.92 -8.72
CA GLU A 337 3.81 -11.01 -9.82
C GLU A 337 5.10 -10.40 -10.34
N ILE A 338 5.95 -9.88 -9.45
CA ILE A 338 7.24 -9.33 -9.86
C ILE A 338 8.13 -10.42 -10.50
N LYS A 339 8.05 -11.66 -10.01
CA LYS A 339 8.74 -12.82 -10.60
C LYS A 339 8.25 -13.08 -12.03
N ASN A 340 6.93 -13.00 -12.27
CA ASN A 340 6.37 -13.17 -13.60
C ASN A 340 6.70 -12.00 -14.53
N LEU A 341 6.70 -10.75 -14.06
CA LEU A 341 7.14 -9.61 -14.87
C LEU A 341 8.63 -9.75 -15.24
N PHE A 342 9.44 -10.16 -14.28
CA PHE A 342 10.87 -10.30 -14.46
C PHE A 342 11.22 -11.30 -15.58
N THR A 343 10.42 -12.35 -15.80
CA THR A 343 10.65 -13.30 -16.91
C THR A 343 10.37 -12.72 -18.29
N TYR A 344 9.68 -11.59 -18.40
CA TYR A 344 9.50 -10.86 -19.65
C TYR A 344 10.60 -9.82 -19.94
N ILE A 345 11.52 -9.58 -18.99
CA ILE A 345 12.52 -8.50 -19.08
C ILE A 345 13.96 -9.02 -18.87
N SER A 346 14.12 -10.12 -18.15
CA SER A 346 15.42 -10.76 -17.89
C SER A 346 15.99 -11.37 -19.17
N PRO A 347 17.26 -11.10 -19.52
CA PRO A 347 17.87 -11.63 -20.72
C PRO A 347 18.12 -13.14 -20.62
N ASP A 348 18.43 -13.64 -19.42
CA ASP A 348 18.91 -15.01 -19.19
C ASP A 348 18.24 -15.69 -17.99
N PHE A 349 18.61 -16.97 -17.81
CA PHE A 349 18.27 -17.77 -16.65
C PHE A 349 18.92 -17.26 -15.38
N VAL A 350 18.13 -16.68 -14.48
CA VAL A 350 18.66 -16.10 -13.24
C VAL A 350 17.82 -16.47 -12.02
N ASN A 351 18.49 -16.53 -10.87
CA ASN A 351 17.83 -16.66 -9.58
C ASN A 351 17.25 -15.30 -9.18
N PHE A 352 16.00 -15.27 -8.72
CA PHE A 352 15.29 -14.02 -8.40
C PHE A 352 15.20 -13.73 -6.89
N VAL A 353 15.18 -14.79 -6.08
CA VAL A 353 15.21 -14.69 -4.61
C VAL A 353 16.27 -15.65 -4.12
N ASP A 354 17.12 -15.18 -3.21
CA ASP A 354 18.14 -16.00 -2.55
C ASP A 354 17.50 -16.81 -1.44
N THR A 355 17.23 -16.12 -0.34
CA THR A 355 16.82 -16.74 0.92
C THR A 355 15.47 -16.21 1.35
N LEU A 356 14.61 -17.11 1.83
CA LEU A 356 13.37 -16.80 2.53
C LEU A 356 13.57 -17.11 4.01
N LYS A 357 14.34 -16.28 4.72
CA LYS A 357 14.71 -16.52 6.12
C LYS A 357 13.50 -16.30 7.03
N VAL A 358 13.32 -17.21 7.99
CA VAL A 358 12.22 -17.23 8.97
C VAL A 358 12.76 -17.44 10.38
N THR A 359 11.96 -17.14 11.40
CA THR A 359 12.39 -17.26 12.81
C THR A 359 12.59 -18.69 13.29
N ASN A 360 11.72 -19.62 12.92
CA ASN A 360 11.80 -21.04 13.29
C ASN A 360 10.92 -21.90 12.37
N ARG A 361 10.98 -23.23 12.56
CA ARG A 361 10.24 -24.21 11.74
C ARG A 361 8.71 -24.00 11.77
N THR A 362 8.14 -23.57 12.89
CA THR A 362 6.68 -23.53 13.10
C THR A 362 6.08 -22.13 12.96
N SER A 363 6.89 -21.08 12.80
CA SER A 363 6.42 -19.69 12.92
C SER A 363 5.38 -19.32 11.88
N LEU A 364 5.58 -19.71 10.62
CA LEU A 364 4.61 -19.44 9.55
C LEU A 364 3.29 -20.20 9.75
N VAL A 365 3.37 -21.49 10.10
CA VAL A 365 2.20 -22.37 10.29
C VAL A 365 1.37 -21.93 11.49
N THR A 366 2.02 -21.71 12.64
CA THR A 366 1.35 -21.24 13.87
C THR A 366 0.68 -19.88 13.67
N ASN A 367 1.24 -19.04 12.79
CA ASN A 367 0.64 -17.76 12.45
C ASN A 367 -0.58 -17.90 11.53
N MET A 368 -0.52 -18.79 10.54
CA MET A 368 -1.60 -18.99 9.55
C MET A 368 -2.95 -19.31 10.21
N PHE A 369 -2.93 -20.16 11.23
CA PHE A 369 -4.15 -20.63 11.91
C PHE A 369 -4.49 -19.87 13.19
N ARG A 370 -3.75 -18.80 13.52
CA ARG A 370 -3.88 -18.09 14.81
C ARG A 370 -5.28 -17.56 15.09
N ASN A 371 -5.98 -17.10 14.06
CA ASN A 371 -7.30 -16.48 14.18
C ASN A 371 -8.44 -17.44 13.78
N VAL A 372 -8.14 -18.71 13.53
CA VAL A 372 -9.15 -19.71 13.17
C VAL A 372 -9.72 -20.33 14.44
N PRO A 373 -11.04 -20.32 14.65
CA PRO A 373 -11.67 -20.98 15.79
C PRO A 373 -11.30 -22.46 15.90
N LYS A 374 -11.10 -22.95 17.13
CA LYS A 374 -10.68 -24.35 17.39
C LYS A 374 -11.60 -25.39 16.74
N GLY A 375 -12.92 -25.19 16.77
CA GLY A 375 -13.88 -26.11 16.14
C GLY A 375 -13.68 -26.25 14.63
N ILE A 376 -13.33 -25.16 13.93
CA ILE A 376 -13.02 -25.18 12.49
C ILE A 376 -11.68 -25.87 12.23
N LEU A 377 -10.68 -25.68 13.10
CA LEU A 377 -9.41 -26.38 12.98
C LEU A 377 -9.57 -27.89 13.13
N ILE A 378 -10.44 -28.33 14.04
CA ILE A 378 -10.74 -29.75 14.26
C ILE A 378 -11.46 -30.33 13.03
N SER A 379 -12.49 -29.66 12.52
CA SER A 379 -13.25 -30.17 11.37
C SER A 379 -12.43 -30.22 10.07
N LEU A 380 -11.47 -29.32 9.90
CA LEU A 380 -10.58 -29.27 8.75
C LEU A 380 -9.24 -29.99 8.98
N ALA A 381 -9.07 -30.70 10.10
CA ALA A 381 -7.82 -31.38 10.44
C ALA A 381 -7.28 -32.30 9.32
N PRO A 382 -8.12 -33.09 8.60
CA PRO A 382 -7.64 -33.93 7.49
C PRO A 382 -6.98 -33.15 6.34
N ILE A 383 -7.32 -31.87 6.16
CA ILE A 383 -6.73 -30.99 5.13
C ILE A 383 -5.56 -30.21 5.72
N ILE A 384 -5.73 -29.69 6.94
CA ILE A 384 -4.74 -28.83 7.60
C ILE A 384 -3.48 -29.62 7.92
N ILE A 385 -3.59 -30.82 8.50
CA ILE A 385 -2.43 -31.60 8.96
C ILE A 385 -1.46 -31.94 7.80
N PRO A 386 -1.91 -32.51 6.66
CA PRO A 386 -1.00 -32.74 5.53
C PRO A 386 -0.37 -31.44 5.01
N TYR A 387 -1.13 -30.36 4.96
CA TYR A 387 -0.63 -29.05 4.51
C TYR A 387 0.43 -28.46 5.47
N THR A 388 0.23 -28.57 6.79
CA THR A 388 1.21 -28.12 7.78
C THR A 388 2.47 -28.96 7.76
N ILE A 389 2.36 -30.29 7.65
CA ILE A 389 3.49 -31.20 7.50
C ILE A 389 4.31 -30.85 6.26
N LYS A 390 3.66 -30.66 5.11
CA LYS A 390 4.32 -30.23 3.86
C LYS A 390 5.08 -28.91 4.04
N ASN A 391 4.45 -27.92 4.68
CA ASN A 391 5.10 -26.64 4.95
C ASN A 391 6.29 -26.78 5.91
N LEU A 392 6.18 -27.60 6.96
CA LEU A 392 7.27 -27.87 7.90
C LEU A 392 8.48 -28.47 7.19
N PHE A 393 8.26 -29.43 6.28
CA PHE A 393 9.35 -30.02 5.47
C PHE A 393 10.01 -29.03 4.50
N SER A 394 9.29 -27.98 4.10
CA SER A 394 9.85 -26.89 3.28
C SER A 394 10.81 -25.99 4.06
N ILE A 395 10.72 -25.95 5.40
CA ILE A 395 11.63 -25.16 6.24
C ILE A 395 12.88 -25.98 6.56
N LYS A 396 14.04 -25.41 6.24
CA LYS A 396 15.37 -26.00 6.49
C LYS A 396 16.16 -25.12 7.47
N LYS A 397 17.19 -25.70 8.08
CA LYS A 397 18.14 -24.99 8.94
C LYS A 397 19.45 -24.85 8.17
N SER A 398 19.96 -23.63 8.08
CA SER A 398 21.26 -23.29 7.50
C SER A 398 22.40 -23.85 8.36
N PRO A 399 23.58 -24.15 7.79
CA PRO A 399 24.80 -24.42 8.56
C PRO A 399 25.12 -23.34 9.60
N THR A 400 24.81 -22.07 9.30
CA THR A 400 25.03 -20.93 10.22
C THR A 400 23.91 -20.75 11.25
N GLY A 401 22.96 -21.70 11.32
CA GLY A 401 21.98 -21.79 12.40
C GLY A 401 20.61 -21.15 12.13
N PHE A 402 20.45 -20.29 11.12
CA PHE A 402 19.16 -19.66 10.79
C PHE A 402 18.20 -20.62 10.06
N PHE A 403 16.90 -20.35 10.11
CA PHE A 403 15.89 -21.11 9.37
C PHE A 403 15.48 -20.41 8.07
N TYR A 404 15.21 -21.17 7.02
CA TYR A 404 14.76 -20.64 5.74
C TYR A 404 13.75 -21.56 5.04
N GLN A 405 12.89 -20.99 4.22
CA GLN A 405 11.92 -21.74 3.41
C GLN A 405 12.48 -22.07 2.02
N LYS A 406 12.54 -23.35 1.67
CA LYS A 406 12.75 -23.79 0.28
C LYS A 406 11.47 -23.56 -0.51
N SER A 407 11.54 -22.81 -1.61
CA SER A 407 10.38 -22.42 -2.42
C SER A 407 10.71 -22.44 -3.90
N LYS A 408 9.71 -22.62 -4.77
CA LYS A 408 9.88 -22.40 -6.22
C LYS A 408 10.28 -20.96 -6.55
N LEU A 409 10.07 -20.02 -5.62
CA LEU A 409 10.52 -18.64 -5.75
C LEU A 409 12.05 -18.50 -5.81
N THR A 410 12.80 -19.48 -5.28
CA THR A 410 14.27 -19.50 -5.31
C THR A 410 14.83 -20.28 -6.50
N ASN A 411 13.98 -20.78 -7.40
CA ASN A 411 14.43 -21.49 -8.59
C ASN A 411 14.93 -20.51 -9.66
N ARG A 412 15.84 -20.98 -10.51
CA ARG A 412 16.22 -20.27 -11.74
C ARG A 412 14.97 -20.02 -12.59
N LEU A 413 14.77 -18.76 -12.97
CA LEU A 413 13.68 -18.35 -13.84
C LEU A 413 14.10 -18.52 -15.30
N GLN A 414 13.17 -18.96 -16.15
CA GLN A 414 13.38 -19.01 -17.60
C GLN A 414 12.74 -17.76 -18.24
N PRO A 415 13.41 -17.09 -19.18
CA PRO A 415 12.78 -16.02 -19.96
C PRO A 415 11.56 -16.53 -20.73
N ARG A 416 10.57 -15.66 -20.94
CA ARG A 416 9.40 -15.94 -21.79
C ARG A 416 9.75 -15.78 -23.27
N ASP A 417 9.00 -16.42 -24.16
CA ASP A 417 9.19 -16.27 -25.61
C ASP A 417 9.03 -14.82 -26.08
N SER A 418 8.11 -14.07 -25.46
CA SER A 418 7.89 -12.62 -25.71
C SER A 418 8.71 -11.74 -24.75
N ASN A 419 9.93 -12.17 -24.46
CA ASN A 419 10.92 -11.43 -23.69
C ASN A 419 11.32 -10.15 -24.44
N TYR A 420 11.28 -9.03 -23.72
CA TYR A 420 11.79 -7.76 -24.21
C TYR A 420 13.30 -7.62 -23.99
N GLN A 421 14.05 -7.61 -25.10
CA GLN A 421 15.52 -7.48 -25.10
C GLN A 421 16.03 -6.08 -25.48
N GLY A 422 15.15 -5.16 -25.87
CA GLY A 422 15.54 -3.79 -26.24
C GLY A 422 16.04 -2.95 -25.07
N LYS A 423 16.28 -1.65 -25.30
CA LYS A 423 16.77 -0.73 -24.28
C LYS A 423 15.74 -0.57 -23.15
N LEU A 424 16.20 -0.70 -21.91
CA LEU A 424 15.35 -0.59 -20.73
C LEU A 424 15.79 0.59 -19.87
N TYR A 425 14.84 1.46 -19.51
CA TYR A 425 14.99 2.43 -18.43
C TYR A 425 14.05 2.05 -17.29
N VAL A 426 14.47 2.27 -16.04
CA VAL A 426 13.66 1.96 -14.85
C VAL A 426 13.51 3.22 -14.00
N LEU A 427 12.29 3.74 -13.89
CA LEU A 427 12.02 4.91 -13.05
C LEU A 427 11.71 4.46 -11.62
N ILE A 428 12.48 4.99 -10.66
CA ILE A 428 12.37 4.66 -9.22
C ILE A 428 12.33 5.91 -8.35
N ASN A 429 11.68 5.80 -7.18
CA ASN A 429 11.71 6.84 -6.16
C ASN A 429 11.47 6.30 -4.74
N GLY A 430 11.40 7.19 -3.74
CA GLY A 430 11.09 6.84 -2.34
C GLY A 430 9.79 6.07 -2.14
N GLY A 431 8.85 6.12 -3.09
CA GLY A 431 7.61 5.35 -3.08
C GLY A 431 7.74 3.94 -3.66
N SER A 432 8.84 3.61 -4.34
CA SER A 432 9.17 2.26 -4.81
C SER A 432 9.60 1.39 -3.63
N PHE A 433 8.67 0.60 -3.08
CA PHE A 433 8.84 -0.11 -1.82
C PHE A 433 8.49 -1.61 -1.93
N SER A 434 8.99 -2.43 -1.00
CA SER A 434 8.64 -3.85 -0.89
C SER A 434 8.93 -4.63 -2.19
N ALA A 435 7.95 -5.36 -2.74
CA ALA A 435 8.10 -6.08 -4.00
C ALA A 435 8.69 -5.23 -5.14
N SER A 436 8.41 -3.91 -5.16
CA SER A 436 8.97 -3.01 -6.16
C SER A 436 10.49 -2.83 -6.01
N SER A 437 11.01 -2.70 -4.79
CA SER A 437 12.45 -2.60 -4.55
C SER A 437 13.14 -3.95 -4.76
N VAL A 438 12.46 -5.07 -4.47
CA VAL A 438 12.98 -6.42 -4.80
C VAL A 438 13.14 -6.60 -6.32
N LEU A 439 12.16 -6.16 -7.11
CA LEU A 439 12.27 -6.19 -8.57
C LEU A 439 13.41 -5.31 -9.08
N ALA A 440 13.47 -4.06 -8.59
CA ALA A 440 14.51 -3.10 -8.96
C ALA A 440 15.92 -3.62 -8.61
N ALA A 441 16.12 -4.16 -7.41
CA ALA A 441 17.40 -4.71 -6.98
C ALA A 441 17.82 -5.92 -7.83
N ASN A 442 16.86 -6.79 -8.21
CA ASN A 442 17.15 -7.91 -9.09
C ASN A 442 17.53 -7.47 -10.51
N LEU A 443 16.85 -6.47 -11.06
CA LEU A 443 17.20 -5.90 -12.37
C LEU A 443 18.59 -5.25 -12.33
N GLN A 444 18.93 -4.48 -11.29
CA GLN A 444 20.26 -3.90 -11.13
C GLN A 444 21.34 -4.98 -10.93
N ASN A 445 21.04 -6.06 -10.20
CA ASN A 445 21.97 -7.17 -9.99
C ASN A 445 22.43 -7.87 -11.27
N ILE A 446 21.57 -7.87 -12.30
CA ILE A 446 21.87 -8.47 -13.61
C ILE A 446 22.23 -7.40 -14.66
N ASN A 447 22.52 -6.16 -14.22
CA ASN A 447 22.80 -5.01 -15.08
C ASN A 447 21.71 -4.77 -16.16
N ARG A 448 20.44 -5.01 -15.83
CA ARG A 448 19.33 -4.87 -16.77
C ARG A 448 18.66 -3.51 -16.64
N GLY A 449 19.02 -2.62 -17.56
CA GLY A 449 18.44 -1.29 -17.75
C GLY A 449 19.19 -0.18 -17.00
N ILE A 450 18.82 1.07 -17.30
CA ILE A 450 19.36 2.28 -16.68
C ILE A 450 18.31 2.84 -15.71
N PHE A 451 18.65 2.99 -14.44
CA PHE A 451 17.75 3.50 -13.41
C PHE A 451 17.86 5.02 -13.32
N VAL A 452 16.69 5.67 -13.28
CA VAL A 452 16.56 7.13 -13.26
C VAL A 452 15.59 7.52 -12.14
N GLY A 453 15.93 8.57 -11.39
CA GLY A 453 15.06 9.14 -10.36
C GLY A 453 15.75 9.27 -9.00
N GLU A 454 15.17 8.66 -7.98
CA GLU A 454 15.65 8.70 -6.59
C GLU A 454 15.81 7.30 -5.98
N GLU A 455 16.56 7.20 -4.88
CA GLU A 455 16.70 5.96 -4.10
C GLU A 455 15.32 5.32 -3.80
N THR A 456 15.19 4.01 -4.02
CA THR A 456 13.96 3.28 -3.68
C THR A 456 13.70 3.31 -2.18
N GLY A 457 12.43 3.47 -1.76
CA GLY A 457 12.09 3.47 -0.33
C GLY A 457 12.34 2.16 0.41
N GLY A 458 12.35 1.02 -0.32
CA GLY A 458 12.69 -0.30 0.22
C GLY A 458 14.17 -0.61 0.06
N ALA A 459 14.74 -1.44 0.95
CA ALA A 459 16.16 -1.76 0.94
C ALA A 459 16.55 -2.67 -0.25
N PHE A 460 17.79 -2.51 -0.73
CA PHE A 460 18.35 -3.33 -1.80
C PHE A 460 18.52 -4.80 -1.38
N ASN A 461 19.16 -5.02 -0.22
CA ASN A 461 19.65 -6.35 0.16
C ASN A 461 18.55 -7.31 0.60
N SER A 462 17.44 -6.79 1.13
CA SER A 462 16.36 -7.63 1.64
C SER A 462 15.10 -6.82 1.95
N THR A 463 13.95 -7.50 1.93
CA THR A 463 12.70 -6.98 2.48
C THR A 463 12.17 -7.93 3.55
N VAL A 464 11.93 -7.45 4.78
CA VAL A 464 11.31 -8.26 5.83
C VAL A 464 9.79 -8.10 5.79
N ALA A 465 9.11 -8.99 5.08
CA ALA A 465 7.66 -9.00 4.97
C ALA A 465 7.13 -10.44 4.97
N GLY A 466 6.95 -11.03 3.78
CA GLY A 466 6.31 -12.31 3.54
C GLY A 466 4.94 -12.40 4.20
N THR A 467 4.88 -13.05 5.37
CA THR A 467 3.66 -13.12 6.17
C THR A 467 3.59 -11.95 7.16
N LEU A 468 2.48 -11.20 7.12
CA LEU A 468 2.28 -9.95 7.86
C LEU A 468 1.10 -10.05 8.84
N PRO A 469 1.16 -10.85 9.93
CA PRO A 469 0.09 -10.86 10.91
C PRO A 469 -0.14 -9.50 11.53
N VAL A 470 -1.40 -9.22 11.85
CA VAL A 470 -1.80 -8.06 12.64
C VAL A 470 -2.26 -8.55 14.01
N LEU A 471 -1.44 -8.29 15.02
CA LEU A 471 -1.71 -8.58 16.42
C LEU A 471 -2.49 -7.43 17.06
N THR A 472 -3.44 -7.74 17.94
CA THR A 472 -4.13 -6.73 18.74
C THR A 472 -3.49 -6.69 20.12
N LEU A 473 -3.03 -5.51 20.54
CA LEU A 473 -2.48 -5.30 21.88
C LEU A 473 -3.55 -5.57 22.96
N PRO A 474 -3.19 -6.17 24.11
CA PRO A 474 -4.17 -6.64 25.08
C PRO A 474 -5.02 -5.52 25.70
N HIS A 475 -4.46 -4.33 25.93
CA HIS A 475 -5.16 -3.22 26.60
C HIS A 475 -5.50 -2.06 25.68
N SER A 476 -4.52 -1.47 24.99
CA SER A 476 -4.74 -0.35 24.05
C SER A 476 -5.52 -0.75 22.81
N LYS A 477 -5.53 -2.04 22.46
CA LYS A 477 -6.13 -2.58 21.23
C LYS A 477 -5.50 -2.06 19.93
N LEU A 478 -4.40 -1.31 20.01
CA LEU A 478 -3.59 -0.92 18.86
C LEU A 478 -3.22 -2.16 18.03
N LYS A 479 -3.03 -1.95 16.73
CA LYS A 479 -2.75 -3.04 15.79
C LYS A 479 -1.26 -3.10 15.50
N PHE A 480 -0.62 -4.20 15.87
CA PHE A 480 0.80 -4.43 15.66
C PHE A 480 1.01 -5.40 14.50
N ARG A 481 1.52 -4.89 13.39
CA ARG A 481 1.92 -5.68 12.22
C ARG A 481 3.40 -6.01 12.31
N VAL A 482 3.77 -7.25 12.00
CA VAL A 482 5.18 -7.72 12.02
C VAL A 482 5.48 -8.50 10.76
N GLY A 483 6.61 -8.21 10.09
CA GLY A 483 7.11 -9.07 9.02
C GLY A 483 7.75 -10.34 9.58
N MET A 484 7.35 -11.50 9.05
CA MET A 484 7.82 -12.81 9.55
C MET A 484 8.80 -13.52 8.62
N MET A 485 9.16 -12.90 7.51
CA MET A 485 10.08 -13.48 6.52
C MET A 485 10.97 -12.41 5.91
N GLU A 486 12.29 -12.62 5.97
CA GLU A 486 13.26 -11.83 5.21
C GLU A 486 13.41 -12.46 3.82
N ILE A 487 13.12 -11.67 2.79
CA ILE A 487 13.27 -12.02 1.39
C ILE A 487 14.56 -11.36 0.91
N GLY A 488 15.62 -12.14 0.77
CA GLY A 488 16.94 -11.67 0.32
C GLY A 488 17.10 -11.70 -1.20
N VAL A 489 17.90 -10.78 -1.74
CA VAL A 489 18.35 -10.82 -3.14
C VAL A 489 19.62 -11.66 -3.28
N VAL A 490 19.86 -12.20 -4.48
CA VAL A 490 20.96 -13.13 -4.81
C VAL A 490 22.33 -12.49 -4.65
N LYS A 491 22.54 -11.33 -5.27
CA LYS A 491 23.75 -10.54 -5.09
C LYS A 491 23.42 -9.38 -4.17
N LYS A 492 24.12 -9.28 -3.05
CA LYS A 492 23.95 -8.21 -2.08
C LYS A 492 24.85 -7.03 -2.42
N SER A 493 24.34 -5.82 -2.26
CA SER A 493 25.12 -4.60 -2.29
C SER A 493 26.00 -4.49 -1.04
N ALA A 494 27.20 -3.95 -1.21
CA ALA A 494 28.10 -3.60 -0.11
C ALA A 494 27.52 -2.46 0.76
N ILE A 495 26.68 -1.59 0.17
CA ILE A 495 26.03 -0.49 0.88
C ILE A 495 24.84 -1.05 1.66
N LYS A 496 25.02 -1.26 2.96
CA LYS A 496 23.98 -1.80 3.85
C LYS A 496 22.95 -0.74 4.23
N GLY A 497 21.70 -1.17 4.38
CA GLY A 497 20.61 -0.32 4.88
C GLY A 497 20.20 0.80 3.93
N ARG A 498 20.52 0.70 2.64
CA ARG A 498 20.07 1.62 1.59
C ARG A 498 19.23 0.89 0.56
N GLY A 499 18.42 1.65 -0.16
CA GLY A 499 17.64 1.19 -1.30
C GLY A 499 18.49 0.99 -2.55
N VAL A 500 17.82 0.69 -3.65
CA VAL A 500 18.39 0.71 -4.99
C VAL A 500 18.66 2.16 -5.36
N MET A 501 19.92 2.48 -5.64
CA MET A 501 20.33 3.81 -6.10
C MET A 501 20.12 3.91 -7.61
N PRO A 502 19.61 5.04 -8.12
CA PRO A 502 19.58 5.29 -9.54
C PRO A 502 21.00 5.54 -10.07
N GLU A 503 21.29 5.15 -11.31
CA GLU A 503 22.51 5.60 -12.00
C GLU A 503 22.40 7.08 -12.38
N ILE A 504 21.19 7.55 -12.73
CA ILE A 504 20.91 8.95 -13.07
C ILE A 504 19.96 9.55 -12.03
N THR A 505 20.48 10.43 -11.17
CA THR A 505 19.66 11.07 -10.13
C THR A 505 18.91 12.26 -10.71
N ILE A 506 17.57 12.22 -10.66
CA ILE A 506 16.68 13.32 -11.03
C ILE A 506 15.57 13.39 -9.98
N THR A 507 15.46 14.53 -9.32
CA THR A 507 14.44 14.80 -8.30
C THR A 507 13.40 15.75 -8.89
N SER A 508 12.11 15.38 -8.82
CA SER A 508 11.04 16.27 -9.27
C SER A 508 11.01 17.54 -8.42
N LYS A 509 10.80 18.69 -9.07
CA LYS A 509 10.67 19.99 -8.41
C LYS A 509 9.21 20.41 -8.34
N LYS A 510 8.92 21.42 -7.52
CA LYS A 510 7.57 22.00 -7.44
C LYS A 510 7.10 22.54 -8.79
N GLU A 511 8.00 23.23 -9.51
CA GLU A 511 7.74 23.85 -10.80
C GLU A 511 7.38 22.82 -11.88
N ASP A 512 7.85 21.58 -11.75
CA ASP A 512 7.55 20.49 -12.69
C ASP A 512 6.06 20.18 -12.70
N TYR A 513 5.40 20.20 -11.53
CA TYR A 513 3.96 19.99 -11.43
C TYR A 513 3.16 21.13 -12.06
N GLU A 514 3.60 22.37 -11.87
CA GLU A 514 2.95 23.55 -12.46
C GLU A 514 3.06 23.53 -13.98
N LYS A 515 4.24 23.16 -14.51
CA LYS A 515 4.52 23.04 -15.95
C LYS A 515 4.01 21.73 -16.55
N LYS A 516 3.53 20.79 -15.73
CA LYS A 516 3.14 19.42 -16.12
C LYS A 516 4.28 18.66 -16.81
N ILE A 517 5.49 18.87 -16.34
CA ILE A 517 6.70 18.21 -16.80
C ILE A 517 6.94 16.98 -15.91
N ASP A 518 7.27 15.86 -16.54
CA ASP A 518 7.78 14.66 -15.87
C ASP A 518 9.29 14.61 -16.14
N SER A 519 10.09 15.23 -15.27
CA SER A 519 11.52 15.49 -15.49
C SER A 519 12.32 14.22 -15.79
N GLU A 520 12.05 13.13 -15.06
CA GLU A 520 12.71 11.85 -15.30
C GLU A 520 12.35 11.26 -16.67
N LEU A 521 11.07 11.31 -17.07
CA LEU A 521 10.64 10.80 -18.36
C LEU A 521 11.10 11.71 -19.51
N GLN A 522 11.09 13.03 -19.33
CA GLN A 522 11.56 13.99 -20.32
C GLN A 522 13.04 13.77 -20.64
N TRP A 523 13.87 13.56 -19.61
CA TRP A 523 15.28 13.25 -19.81
C TRP A 523 15.49 11.99 -20.67
N ILE A 524 14.70 10.92 -20.45
CA ILE A 524 14.77 9.71 -21.27
C ILE A 524 14.33 10.00 -22.71
N ILE A 525 13.24 10.75 -22.88
CA ILE A 525 12.72 11.14 -24.19
C ILE A 525 13.76 11.94 -24.97
N GLU A 526 14.42 12.91 -24.35
CA GLU A 526 15.47 13.71 -24.98
C GLU A 526 16.72 12.90 -25.31
N LYS A 527 17.01 11.86 -24.51
CA LYS A 527 18.14 10.96 -24.74
C LYS A 527 17.91 10.02 -25.92
N GLU A 528 16.69 9.49 -26.06
CA GLU A 528 16.35 8.47 -27.06
C GLU A 528 15.71 9.05 -28.34
N GLY A 529 15.08 10.22 -28.25
CA GLY A 529 14.43 10.92 -29.37
C GLY A 529 15.38 11.72 -30.27
N LYS A 530 16.70 11.62 -30.07
CA LYS A 530 17.73 12.21 -30.95
C LYS A 530 18.18 11.29 -32.09
N ASN A 531 17.44 10.21 -32.37
CA ASN A 531 17.73 9.26 -33.45
C ASN A 531 16.71 9.34 -34.57
#